data_AF-A0A6B3CAN9-F1
#
_entry.id   AF-A0A6B3CAN9-F1
#
_cell.length_a   1.000
_cell.length_b   1.000
_cell.length_c   1.000
_cell.angle_alpha   90.00
_cell.angle_beta   90.00
_cell.angle_gamma   90.00
#
_symmetry.space_group_name_H-M   'P 1'
#
loop_
_entity.id
_entity.type
_entity.pdbx_description
1 polymer ?
#
loop_
_entity_poly.entity_id
_entity_poly.type
_entity_poly.pdbx_seq_one_letter_code
_entity_poly.pdbx_strand_id
1 'polypeptide(L)'
;QREHEGAERSPDSVATPIDVRVPEGGPGVRGARVDGSLVVAAPGEEIQNAVLNRLHRLALAAGHPVLATIHDRRLGYSVPLRVDPDGSSHLAGDPA
;
A
#
# COMPACT_ATOMS: atom_id res chain seq x y z
N GLN A 1 23.04 4.07 -23.99
CA GLN A 1 21.74 4.64 -24.40
C GLN A 1 20.71 3.63 -23.97
N ARG A 2 20.04 3.88 -22.84
CA ARG A 2 18.82 3.18 -22.44
C ARG A 2 17.81 4.28 -22.24
N GLU A 3 16.91 4.37 -23.19
CA GLU A 3 15.73 5.22 -23.16
C GLU A 3 14.93 4.99 -21.86
N HIS A 4 14.93 6.00 -20.98
CA HIS A 4 13.93 6.15 -19.93
C HIS A 4 12.70 6.82 -20.54
N GLU A 5 11.97 6.10 -21.41
CA GLU A 5 10.65 6.51 -21.87
C GLU A 5 9.60 5.87 -20.96
N GLY A 6 9.32 6.56 -19.86
CA GLY A 6 8.22 6.27 -18.95
C GLY A 6 7.23 7.43 -18.99
N ALA A 7 6.23 7.27 -19.85
CA ALA A 7 5.09 8.13 -20.11
C ALA A 7 4.71 9.14 -19.01
N GLU A 8 4.49 10.38 -19.46
CA GLU A 8 3.88 11.50 -18.75
C GLU A 8 2.65 11.04 -17.96
N ARG A 9 2.79 10.98 -16.64
CA ARG A 9 1.69 10.63 -15.74
C ARG A 9 0.67 11.75 -15.80
N SER A 10 -0.48 11.48 -16.43
CA SER A 10 -1.66 12.32 -16.31
C SER A 10 -1.93 12.61 -14.83
N PRO A 11 -2.39 13.82 -14.45
CA PRO A 11 -2.82 14.07 -13.08
C PRO A 11 -4.14 13.31 -12.87
N ASP A 12 -4.02 12.02 -12.60
CA ASP A 12 -5.10 11.22 -12.04
C ASP A 12 -5.67 12.02 -10.87
N SER A 13 -6.99 12.25 -10.89
CA SER A 13 -7.73 12.91 -9.82
C SER A 13 -7.14 12.49 -8.49
N VAL A 14 -6.70 13.47 -7.69
CA VAL A 14 -5.88 13.25 -6.50
C VAL A 14 -6.73 12.53 -5.45
N ALA A 15 -6.90 11.22 -5.62
CA ALA A 15 -7.56 10.36 -4.67
C ALA A 15 -6.73 10.43 -3.40
N THR A 16 -7.36 10.79 -2.29
CA THR A 16 -6.71 10.82 -0.98
C THR A 16 -6.05 9.45 -0.76
N PRO A 17 -4.72 9.39 -0.56
CA PRO A 17 -4.04 8.13 -0.35
C PRO A 17 -4.58 7.41 0.89
N ILE A 18 -4.78 6.10 0.77
CA ILE A 18 -5.18 5.24 1.87
C ILE A 18 -4.04 5.19 2.90
N ASP A 19 -4.31 5.64 4.13
CA ASP A 19 -3.36 5.59 5.23
C ASP A 19 -3.26 4.15 5.76
N VAL A 20 -2.06 3.57 5.69
CA VAL A 20 -1.75 2.26 6.26
C VAL A 20 -0.79 2.44 7.42
N ARG A 21 -1.20 2.04 8.62
CA ARG A 21 -0.36 2.11 9.82
C ARG A 21 0.03 0.72 10.28
N VAL A 22 1.33 0.45 10.26
CA VAL A 22 1.88 -0.74 10.90
C VAL A 22 2.16 -0.39 12.36
N PRO A 23 1.48 -1.00 13.35
CA PRO A 23 1.72 -0.74 14.75
C PRO A 23 3.11 -1.18 15.17
N GLU A 24 3.64 -0.56 16.23
CA GLU A 24 4.84 -1.01 16.90
C GLU A 24 4.59 -2.40 17.47
N GLY A 25 5.04 -3.42 16.74
CA GLY A 25 4.82 -4.80 17.11
C GLY A 25 6.12 -5.52 17.40
N GLY A 26 6.22 -6.07 18.61
CA GLY A 26 7.16 -7.14 18.90
C GLY A 26 6.84 -8.41 18.08
N PRO A 27 7.70 -9.44 18.13
CA PRO A 27 7.47 -10.70 17.44
C PRO A 27 6.07 -11.25 17.74
N GLY A 28 5.23 -11.44 16.72
CA GLY A 28 3.86 -11.96 16.87
C GLY A 28 2.73 -10.95 16.70
N VAL A 29 3.01 -9.65 16.53
CA VAL A 29 1.98 -8.70 16.07
C VAL A 29 1.66 -8.96 14.61
N ARG A 30 0.41 -9.34 14.35
CA ARG A 30 -0.11 -9.73 13.02
C ARG A 30 -1.09 -8.71 12.46
N GLY A 31 -1.05 -7.46 12.89
CA GLY A 31 -2.08 -6.47 12.57
C GLY A 31 -1.52 -5.21 11.92
N ALA A 32 -2.28 -4.62 11.00
CA ALA A 32 -2.06 -3.29 10.45
C ALA A 32 -3.40 -2.56 10.34
N ARG A 33 -3.42 -1.24 10.46
CA ARG A 33 -4.63 -0.47 10.17
C ARG A 33 -4.58 0.02 8.74
N VAL A 34 -5.64 -0.21 7.97
CA VAL A 34 -5.83 0.30 6.61
C VAL A 34 -7.07 1.17 6.63
N ASP A 35 -6.90 2.48 6.45
CA ASP A 35 -7.97 3.48 6.56
C ASP A 35 -8.79 3.33 7.85
N GLY A 36 -8.10 3.14 8.97
CA GLY A 36 -8.72 2.90 10.29
C GLY A 36 -9.22 1.47 10.54
N SER A 37 -9.39 0.62 9.50
CA SER A 37 -9.82 -0.77 9.62
C SER A 37 -8.66 -1.70 10.00
N LEU A 38 -8.83 -2.56 11.02
CA LEU A 38 -7.82 -3.55 11.38
C LEU A 38 -7.77 -4.69 10.35
N VAL A 39 -6.59 -4.89 9.77
CA VAL A 39 -6.23 -6.04 8.95
C VAL A 39 -5.36 -6.95 9.79
N VAL A 40 -5.76 -8.21 9.93
CA VAL A 40 -4.98 -9.23 10.65
C VAL A 40 -4.52 -10.28 9.67
N ALA A 41 -3.22 -10.60 9.68
CA ALA A 41 -2.65 -11.65 8.88
C ALA A 41 -3.08 -13.04 9.37
N ALA A 42 -3.45 -13.91 8.44
CA ALA A 42 -3.76 -15.30 8.73
C ALA A 42 -2.54 -16.05 9.30
N PRO A 43 -2.72 -17.24 9.93
CA PRO A 43 -1.60 -18.09 10.33
C PRO A 43 -0.65 -18.40 9.18
N GLY A 44 0.62 -18.02 9.33
CA GLY A 44 1.66 -18.21 8.31
C GLY A 44 1.67 -17.14 7.21
N GLU A 45 0.70 -16.23 7.19
CA GLU A 45 0.69 -15.08 6.28
C GLU A 45 1.51 -13.93 6.88
N GLU A 46 2.33 -13.31 6.03
CA GLU A 46 2.99 -12.07 6.41
C GLU A 46 2.01 -10.90 6.40
N ILE A 47 2.16 -9.98 7.37
CA ILE A 47 1.30 -8.79 7.45
C ILE A 47 1.35 -7.93 6.19
N GLN A 48 2.50 -7.89 5.50
CA GLN A 48 2.63 -7.21 4.21
C GLN A 48 1.67 -7.77 3.16
N ASN A 49 1.56 -9.11 3.07
CA ASN A 49 0.67 -9.75 2.11
C ASN A 49 -0.80 -9.51 2.47
N ALA A 50 -1.14 -9.57 3.76
CA ALA A 50 -2.49 -9.27 4.22
C ALA A 50 -2.93 -7.82 3.88
N VAL A 51 -2.01 -6.86 4.03
CA VAL A 51 -2.23 -5.46 3.65
C VAL A 51 -2.39 -5.31 2.14
N LEU A 52 -1.48 -5.88 1.34
CA LEU A 52 -1.55 -5.83 -0.12
C LEU A 52 -2.85 -6.46 -0.64
N ASN A 53 -3.25 -7.61 -0.09
CA ASN A 53 -4.51 -8.27 -0.39
C ASN A 53 -5.73 -7.40 -0.05
N ARG A 54 -5.68 -6.65 1.05
CA ARG A 54 -6.73 -5.69 1.40
C ARG A 54 -6.81 -4.54 0.40
N LEU A 55 -5.67 -3.94 0.04
CA LEU A 55 -5.60 -2.84 -0.93
C LEU A 55 -6.07 -3.29 -2.31
N HIS A 56 -5.68 -4.49 -2.74
CA HIS A 56 -6.14 -5.08 -3.99
C HIS A 56 -7.66 -5.26 -4.03
N ARG A 57 -8.27 -5.77 -2.94
CA ARG A 57 -9.74 -5.84 -2.85
C ARG A 57 -10.41 -4.47 -2.93
N LEU A 58 -9.78 -3.41 -2.39
CA LEU A 58 -10.29 -2.05 -2.54
C LEU A 58 -10.17 -1.56 -3.99
N ALA A 59 -9.06 -1.84 -4.69
CA ALA A 59 -8.89 -1.51 -6.10
C ALA A 59 -9.92 -2.24 -6.99
N LEU A 60 -10.16 -3.53 -6.73
CA LEU A 60 -11.20 -4.30 -7.42
C LEU A 60 -12.59 -3.72 -7.18
N ALA A 61 -12.92 -3.35 -5.94
CA ALA A 61 -14.21 -2.77 -5.60
C ALA A 61 -14.41 -1.37 -6.22
N ALA A 62 -13.34 -0.57 -6.31
CA ALA A 62 -13.36 0.75 -6.93
C ALA A 62 -13.35 0.70 -8.46
N GLY A 63 -12.85 -0.39 -9.05
CA GLY A 63 -12.69 -0.53 -10.51
C GLY A 63 -11.51 0.25 -11.09
N HIS A 64 -10.64 0.81 -10.25
CA HIS A 64 -9.47 1.60 -10.64
C HIS A 64 -8.34 1.44 -9.62
N PRO A 65 -7.09 1.82 -9.97
CA PRO A 65 -5.97 1.74 -9.05
C PRO A 65 -6.20 2.57 -7.78
N VAL A 66 -5.64 2.12 -6.66
CA VAL A 66 -5.67 2.85 -5.38
C VAL A 66 -4.27 3.29 -4.99
N LEU A 67 -4.17 4.48 -4.41
CA LEU A 67 -2.95 4.99 -3.78
C LEU A 67 -3.01 4.69 -2.28
N ALA A 68 -1.89 4.28 -1.71
CA ALA A 68 -1.72 4.06 -0.28
C ALA A 68 -0.40 4.65 0.19
N THR A 69 -0.35 5.07 1.45
CA THR A 69 0.89 5.43 2.14
C THR A 69 1.05 4.54 3.35
N ILE A 70 2.07 3.69 3.33
CA ILE A 70 2.41 2.81 4.45
C ILE A 70 3.33 3.57 5.39
N HIS A 71 2.88 3.79 6.62
CA HIS A 71 3.65 4.38 7.69
C HIS A 71 4.11 3.29 8.66
N ASP A 72 5.42 3.09 8.71
CA ASP A 72 6.08 2.34 9.78
C ASP A 72 6.64 3.33 10.80
N ARG A 73 5.92 3.52 11.90
CA ARG A 73 6.33 4.44 12.96
C ARG A 73 7.59 3.99 13.70
N ARG A 74 7.92 2.69 13.69
CA ARG A 74 9.09 2.17 14.40
C ARG A 74 10.38 2.70 13.79
N LEU A 75 10.38 2.81 12.47
CA LEU A 75 11.54 3.21 11.70
C LEU A 75 11.41 4.66 11.18
N GLY A 76 10.23 5.27 11.34
CA GLY A 76 9.93 6.59 10.79
C GLY A 76 9.73 6.60 9.27
N TYR A 77 9.59 5.43 8.65
CA TYR A 77 9.52 5.29 7.20
C TYR A 77 8.10 5.41 6.68
N SER A 78 7.95 6.11 5.55
CA SER A 78 6.72 6.20 4.78
C SER A 78 6.94 5.73 3.35
N VAL A 79 6.13 4.77 2.89
CA VAL A 79 6.24 4.19 1.55
C VAL A 79 4.97 4.47 0.76
N PRO A 80 5.01 5.32 -0.27
CA PRO A 80 3.88 5.53 -1.17
C PRO A 80 3.77 4.36 -2.16
N LEU A 81 2.61 3.75 -2.24
CA LEU A 81 2.32 2.58 -3.08
C LEU A 81 1.07 2.83 -3.94
N ARG A 82 1.10 2.35 -5.18
CA ARG A 82 -0.09 2.16 -6.03
C ARG A 82 -0.38 0.67 -6.12
N VAL A 83 -1.63 0.27 -5.93
CA VAL A 83 -2.09 -1.10 -6.18
C VAL A 83 -3.12 -1.06 -7.30
N ASP A 84 -2.83 -1.81 -8.36
CA ASP A 84 -3.68 -1.93 -9.54
C ASP A 84 -4.72 -3.07 -9.36
N PRO A 85 -5.88 -3.02 -10.04
CA PRO A 85 -6.92 -4.06 -9.93
C PRO A 85 -6.48 -5.46 -10.39
N ASP A 86 -5.38 -5.54 -11.15
CA ASP A 86 -4.77 -6.82 -11.55
C ASP A 86 -3.94 -7.47 -10.42
N GLY A 87 -3.77 -6.77 -9.30
CA GLY A 87 -3.00 -7.22 -8.14
C GLY A 87 -1.54 -6.79 -8.16
N SER A 88 -1.07 -6.11 -9.22
CA SER A 88 0.27 -5.54 -9.25
C SER A 88 0.39 -4.34 -8.31
N SER A 89 1.58 -4.14 -7.76
CA SER A 89 1.87 -3.05 -6.84
C SER A 89 3.15 -2.33 -7.24
N HIS A 90 3.11 -1.00 -7.26
CA HIS A 90 4.21 -0.15 -7.72
C HIS A 90 4.48 0.97 -6.73
N LEU A 91 5.73 1.41 -6.62
CA LEU A 91 6.06 2.60 -5.85
C LEU A 91 5.40 3.83 -6.50
N ALA A 92 4.71 4.64 -5.71
CA ALA A 92 4.01 5.82 -6.20
C ALA A 92 4.79 7.13 -6.00
N GLY A 93 5.99 7.04 -5.41
CA GLY A 93 6.91 8.14 -5.14
C GLY A 93 8.12 7.65 -4.34
N ASP A 94 9.02 8.54 -3.95
CA ASP A 94 10.16 8.18 -3.14
C ASP A 94 9.75 7.84 -1.70
N PRO A 95 10.34 6.79 -1.08
CA PRO A 95 10.19 6.53 0.35
C PRO A 95 10.83 7.67 1.16
N ALA A 96 10.22 8.01 2.29
CA ALA A 96 10.69 9.07 3.20
C ALA A 96 10.98 8.52 4.60
#